data_AF-A0A961TD37-F1
#
_entry.id   AF-A0A961TD37-F1
#
_cell.length_a   1.000
_cell.length_b   1.000
_cell.length_c   1.000
_cell.angle_alpha   90.00
_cell.angle_beta   90.00
_cell.angle_gamma   90.00
#
_symmetry.space_group_name_H-M   'P 1'
#
loop_
_entity.id
_entity.type
_entity.pdbx_description
1 polymer ?
#
loop_
_entity_poly.entity_id
_entity_poly.type
_entity_poly.pdbx_seq_one_letter_code
_entity_poly.pdbx_strand_id
1 'polypeptide(L)'
;MATRNSFLARNPSVLVFIAVLAAITLGATILSEGFGIGFISTSFIKTLGKTLCLCLIAIGMDLVWGYCGILSLGHFAFFGLGGYMIGMWLMYERTKDIVLASMASRPLPPTPEELQDAIGTQIFGVVGGSDIPAIWYFADSLAMQLLLVVLVPGLLALIFGWLAFRSRVTGVYLSILTQAMTLALSLYLFQNDSGLRGNNGLSGLQNIPGLTHVPQSVLSVWFLWASAVALALGYLLAAWVISGKFGNVIRGIRDDE
;
A
#
# COMPACT_ATOMS: atom_id res chain seq x y z
N MET A 1 24.34 34.84 19.04
CA MET A 1 23.02 34.34 18.58
C MET A 1 23.30 33.11 17.72
N ALA A 2 23.23 31.90 18.29
CA ALA A 2 23.58 30.69 17.54
C ALA A 2 22.51 30.45 16.47
N THR A 3 22.88 30.61 15.20
CA THR A 3 22.04 30.22 14.07
C THR A 3 21.77 28.73 14.21
N ARG A 4 20.53 28.37 14.60
CA ARG A 4 20.06 26.99 14.54
C ARG A 4 20.18 26.56 13.08
N ASN A 5 21.23 25.81 12.74
CA ASN A 5 21.38 25.22 11.40
C ASN A 5 20.06 24.56 11.00
N SER A 6 19.54 24.90 9.82
CA SER A 6 18.28 24.37 9.31
C SER A 6 18.33 22.83 9.24
N PHE A 7 17.16 22.18 9.30
CA PHE A 7 17.06 20.71 9.23
C PHE A 7 17.83 20.11 8.04
N LEU A 8 17.76 20.79 6.88
CA LEU A 8 18.45 20.39 5.66
C LEU A 8 19.96 20.57 5.74
N ALA A 9 20.45 21.60 6.43
CA ALA A 9 21.89 21.80 6.66
C ALA A 9 22.48 20.74 7.59
N ARG A 10 21.66 20.13 8.46
CA ARG A 10 22.09 19.05 9.36
C ARG A 10 22.04 17.67 8.70
N ASN A 11 21.25 17.50 7.64
CA ASN A 11 21.02 16.22 6.97
C ASN A 11 21.27 16.35 5.45
N PRO A 12 22.53 16.48 5.01
CA PRO A 12 22.84 16.66 3.58
C PRO A 12 22.40 15.46 2.72
N SER A 13 22.33 14.25 3.29
CA SER A 13 21.79 13.05 2.64
C SER A 13 20.35 13.23 2.14
N VAL A 14 19.54 14.02 2.85
CA VAL A 14 18.15 14.32 2.45
C VAL A 14 18.10 15.07 1.13
N LEU A 15 18.99 16.06 0.96
CA LEU A 15 19.05 16.83 -0.28
C LEU A 15 19.49 15.95 -1.45
N VAL A 16 20.52 15.13 -1.24
CA VAL A 16 21.01 14.20 -2.26
C VAL A 16 19.92 13.21 -2.65
N PHE A 17 19.25 12.61 -1.68
CA PHE A 17 18.17 11.66 -1.93
C PHE A 17 17.01 12.28 -2.72
N ILE A 18 16.52 13.44 -2.29
CA ILE A 18 15.42 14.14 -2.98
C ILE A 18 15.84 14.57 -4.38
N ALA A 19 17.07 15.05 -4.56
CA ALA A 19 17.59 15.45 -5.87
C ALA A 19 17.68 14.25 -6.83
N VAL A 20 18.21 13.12 -6.36
CA VAL A 20 18.29 11.88 -7.16
C VAL A 20 16.90 11.36 -7.51
N LEU A 21 15.99 11.31 -6.53
CA LEU A 21 14.62 10.87 -6.76
C LEU A 21 13.89 11.78 -7.76
N ALA A 22 14.01 13.09 -7.60
CA ALA A 22 13.42 14.06 -8.52
C ALA A 22 14.02 13.92 -9.93
N ALA A 23 15.34 13.77 -10.06
CA ALA A 23 16.00 13.57 -11.35
C ALA A 23 15.54 12.28 -12.04
N ILE A 24 15.42 11.17 -11.30
CA ILE A 24 14.92 9.90 -11.83
C ILE A 24 13.46 10.03 -12.27
N THR A 25 12.59 10.62 -11.43
CA THR A 25 11.16 10.76 -11.72
C THR A 25 10.91 11.71 -12.90
N LEU A 26 11.63 12.83 -12.98
CA LEU A 26 11.57 13.76 -14.10
C LEU A 26 12.10 13.11 -15.38
N GLY A 27 13.26 12.46 -15.32
CA GLY A 27 13.84 11.75 -16.46
C GLY A 27 12.91 10.66 -16.99
N ALA A 28 12.33 9.84 -16.11
CA ALA A 28 11.35 8.82 -16.48
C ALA A 28 10.09 9.43 -17.09
N THR A 29 9.63 10.58 -16.61
CA THR A 29 8.48 11.30 -17.18
C THR A 29 8.76 11.77 -18.61
N ILE A 30 9.91 12.43 -18.84
CA ILE A 30 10.32 12.96 -20.15
C ILE A 30 10.58 11.83 -21.17
N LEU A 31 11.02 10.67 -20.71
CA LEU A 31 11.28 9.52 -21.58
C LEU A 31 10.04 8.63 -21.79
N SER A 32 8.98 8.81 -21.00
CA SER A 32 7.76 7.99 -21.07
C SER A 32 6.96 8.20 -22.38
N GLU A 33 6.20 7.18 -22.78
CA GLU A 33 5.20 7.28 -23.86
C GLU A 33 4.05 8.26 -23.56
N GLY A 34 3.73 8.50 -22.27
CA GLY A 34 2.54 9.28 -21.89
C GLY A 34 2.69 10.79 -22.01
N PHE A 35 3.89 11.31 -21.78
CA PHE A 35 4.16 12.76 -21.75
C PHE A 35 5.45 13.16 -22.49
N GLY A 36 6.18 12.18 -22.99
CA GLY A 36 7.57 12.32 -23.38
C GLY A 36 7.86 11.81 -24.78
N ILE A 37 9.13 11.49 -25.01
CA ILE A 37 9.68 11.10 -26.31
C ILE A 37 9.33 9.63 -26.68
N GLY A 38 8.76 8.85 -25.75
CA GLY A 38 8.35 7.47 -26.00
C GLY A 38 9.48 6.44 -26.02
N PHE A 39 10.62 6.73 -25.39
CA PHE A 39 11.74 5.78 -25.25
C PHE A 39 11.48 4.70 -24.19
N ILE A 40 10.66 5.01 -23.18
CA ILE A 40 10.33 4.12 -22.07
C ILE A 40 8.87 3.71 -22.16
N SER A 41 8.63 2.40 -22.17
CA SER A 41 7.27 1.83 -22.25
C SER A 41 6.43 2.09 -21.01
N THR A 42 5.11 2.17 -21.20
CA THR A 42 4.13 2.27 -20.11
C THR A 42 4.32 1.17 -19.05
N SER A 43 4.67 -0.05 -19.45
CA SER A 43 4.92 -1.17 -18.54
C SER A 43 6.14 -0.94 -17.65
N PHE A 44 7.21 -0.35 -18.19
CA PHE A 44 8.40 -0.03 -17.41
C PHE A 44 8.14 1.09 -16.40
N ILE A 45 7.36 2.11 -16.77
CA ILE A 45 6.93 3.17 -15.83
C ILE A 45 6.12 2.58 -14.67
N LYS A 46 5.19 1.66 -14.95
CA LYS A 46 4.44 0.94 -13.91
C LYS A 46 5.36 0.16 -12.98
N THR A 47 6.35 -0.54 -13.52
CA THR A 47 7.35 -1.27 -12.72
C THR A 47 8.14 -0.31 -11.84
N LEU A 48 8.64 0.80 -12.40
CA LEU A 48 9.37 1.82 -11.64
C LEU A 48 8.53 2.38 -10.49
N GLY A 49 7.27 2.72 -10.75
CA GLY A 49 6.34 3.19 -9.72
C GLY A 49 6.15 2.18 -8.59
N LYS A 50 5.99 0.89 -8.91
CA LYS A 50 5.92 -0.20 -7.92
C LYS A 50 7.23 -0.34 -7.14
N THR A 51 8.38 -0.22 -7.80
CA THR A 51 9.68 -0.26 -7.15
C THR A 51 9.84 0.87 -6.13
N LEU A 52 9.39 2.09 -6.43
CA LEU A 52 9.41 3.19 -5.45
C LEU A 52 8.52 2.88 -4.22
N CYS A 53 7.36 2.26 -4.40
CA CYS A 53 6.54 1.78 -3.29
C CYS A 53 7.28 0.73 -2.44
N LEU A 54 8.03 -0.19 -3.07
CA LEU A 54 8.84 -1.18 -2.36
C LEU A 54 10.05 -0.53 -1.65
N CYS A 55 10.64 0.52 -2.22
CA CYS A 55 11.68 1.32 -1.54
C CYS A 55 11.15 1.97 -0.27
N LEU A 56 9.88 2.41 -0.24
CA LEU A 56 9.27 2.95 0.97
C LEU A 56 9.18 1.90 2.09
N ILE A 57 8.85 0.65 1.72
CA ILE A 57 8.88 -0.48 2.66
C ILE A 57 10.31 -0.73 3.15
N ALA A 58 11.30 -0.67 2.25
CA ALA A 58 12.71 -0.83 2.60
C ALA A 58 13.18 0.24 3.61
N ILE A 59 12.75 1.50 3.46
CA ILE A 59 13.02 2.55 4.46
C ILE A 59 12.40 2.21 5.82
N GLY A 60 11.17 1.68 5.84
CA GLY A 60 10.55 1.22 7.09
C GLY A 60 11.36 0.12 7.77
N MET A 61 11.84 -0.86 6.99
CA MET A 61 12.69 -1.93 7.50
C MET A 61 14.06 -1.41 7.99
N ASP A 62 14.69 -0.50 7.26
CA ASP A 62 15.96 0.15 7.63
C ASP A 62 15.81 0.96 8.93
N LEU A 63 14.68 1.63 9.14
CA LEU A 63 14.41 2.34 10.38
C LEU A 63 14.38 1.39 11.58
N VAL A 64 13.66 0.27 11.48
CA VAL A 64 13.49 -0.67 12.60
C VAL A 64 14.76 -1.49 12.83
N TRP A 65 15.33 -2.07 11.78
CA TRP A 65 16.51 -2.92 11.93
C TRP A 65 17.78 -2.08 12.09
N GLY A 66 17.96 -1.05 11.26
CA GLY A 66 19.12 -0.18 11.27
C GLY A 66 19.21 0.65 12.55
N TYR A 67 18.14 1.32 12.99
CA TYR A 67 18.22 2.22 14.17
C TYR A 67 17.81 1.57 15.48
N CYS A 68 16.85 0.64 15.50
CA CYS A 68 16.45 -0.04 16.74
C CYS A 68 17.24 -1.33 16.98
N GLY A 69 17.95 -1.88 15.97
CA GLY A 69 18.66 -3.16 16.08
C GLY A 69 17.75 -4.38 16.08
N ILE A 70 16.46 -4.21 15.75
CA ILE A 70 15.46 -5.25 15.81
C ILE A 70 15.06 -5.64 14.39
N LEU A 71 15.32 -6.88 13.99
CA LEU A 71 14.86 -7.36 12.69
C LEU A 71 13.37 -7.71 12.76
N SER A 72 12.53 -7.03 11.96
CA SER A 72 11.12 -7.39 11.81
C SER A 72 10.84 -7.83 10.38
N LEU A 73 10.41 -9.09 10.26
CA LEU A 73 10.01 -9.71 8.99
C LEU A 73 8.49 -9.54 8.74
N GLY A 74 7.81 -8.78 9.60
CA GLY A 74 6.36 -8.58 9.60
C GLY A 74 5.83 -7.55 8.61
N HIS A 75 6.69 -6.67 8.10
CA HIS A 75 6.28 -5.41 7.48
C HIS A 75 5.40 -5.57 6.22
N PHE A 76 5.66 -6.62 5.43
CA PHE A 76 4.90 -6.90 4.21
C PHE A 76 3.44 -7.28 4.48
N ALA A 77 3.12 -7.79 5.68
CA ALA A 77 1.74 -8.09 6.07
C ALA A 77 0.86 -6.82 6.03
N PHE A 78 1.36 -5.72 6.59
CA PHE A 78 0.64 -4.45 6.65
C PHE A 78 0.46 -3.81 5.27
N PHE A 79 1.50 -3.87 4.44
CA PHE A 79 1.43 -3.40 3.05
C PHE A 79 0.41 -4.22 2.24
N GLY A 80 0.41 -5.55 2.41
CA GLY A 80 -0.55 -6.44 1.76
C GLY A 80 -1.98 -6.13 2.14
N LEU A 81 -2.27 -5.93 3.43
CA LEU A 81 -3.61 -5.56 3.91
C LEU A 81 -4.11 -4.24 3.32
N GLY A 82 -3.28 -3.21 3.29
CA GLY A 82 -3.64 -1.93 2.66
C GLY A 82 -3.90 -2.09 1.16
N GLY A 83 -3.09 -2.89 0.47
CA GLY A 83 -3.31 -3.23 -0.94
C GLY A 83 -4.63 -3.96 -1.19
N TYR A 84 -5.01 -4.89 -0.30
CA TYR A 84 -6.30 -5.59 -0.38
C TYR A 84 -7.47 -4.63 -0.20
N MET A 85 -7.42 -3.67 0.73
CA MET A 85 -8.50 -2.69 0.94
C MET A 85 -8.76 -1.81 -0.28
N ILE A 86 -7.71 -1.24 -0.87
CA ILE A 86 -7.83 -0.51 -2.13
C ILE A 86 -8.26 -1.43 -3.27
N GLY A 87 -7.79 -2.68 -3.28
CA GLY A 87 -8.19 -3.67 -4.26
C GLY A 87 -9.67 -4.04 -4.18
N MET A 88 -10.23 -4.16 -2.97
CA MET A 88 -11.65 -4.41 -2.74
C MET A 88 -12.49 -3.26 -3.31
N TRP A 89 -12.08 -2.02 -3.05
CA TRP A 89 -12.74 -0.85 -3.62
C TRP A 89 -12.73 -0.85 -5.15
N LEU A 90 -11.54 -1.02 -5.75
CA LEU A 90 -11.37 -1.06 -7.19
C LEU A 90 -12.20 -2.18 -7.83
N MET A 91 -12.23 -3.36 -7.20
CA MET A 91 -12.99 -4.51 -7.69
C MET A 91 -14.49 -4.25 -7.64
N TYR A 92 -14.98 -3.67 -6.54
CA TYR A 92 -16.39 -3.38 -6.35
C TYR A 92 -16.88 -2.35 -7.36
N GLU A 93 -16.25 -1.16 -7.41
CA GLU A 93 -16.68 -0.08 -8.30
C GLU A 93 -16.53 -0.45 -9.79
N ARG A 94 -15.44 -1.12 -10.18
CA ARG A 94 -15.31 -1.66 -11.54
C ARG A 94 -16.43 -2.64 -11.88
N THR A 95 -16.75 -3.55 -10.97
CA THR A 95 -17.77 -4.57 -11.22
C THR A 95 -19.16 -3.95 -11.31
N LYS A 96 -19.45 -2.99 -10.45
CA LYS A 96 -20.67 -2.19 -10.49
C LYS A 96 -20.86 -1.51 -11.84
N ASP A 97 -19.82 -0.87 -12.39
CA ASP A 97 -19.87 -0.25 -13.72
C ASP A 97 -20.19 -1.27 -14.83
N ILE A 98 -19.55 -2.45 -14.78
CA ILE A 98 -19.79 -3.53 -15.76
C ILE A 98 -21.22 -4.07 -15.65
N VAL A 99 -21.72 -4.30 -14.44
CA VAL A 99 -23.06 -4.81 -14.20
C VAL A 99 -24.12 -3.80 -14.64
N LEU A 100 -23.95 -2.51 -14.30
CA LEU A 100 -24.84 -1.44 -14.74
C LEU A 100 -24.88 -1.32 -16.26
N ALA A 101 -23.73 -1.38 -16.94
CA ALA A 101 -23.66 -1.37 -18.39
C ALA A 101 -24.36 -2.59 -19.03
N SER A 102 -24.21 -3.77 -18.43
CA SER A 102 -24.87 -5.01 -18.89
C SER A 102 -26.40 -4.97 -18.69
N MET A 103 -26.87 -4.29 -17.64
CA MET A 103 -28.29 -4.14 -17.33
C MET A 103 -28.96 -2.96 -18.05
N ALA A 104 -28.20 -2.06 -18.66
CA ALA A 104 -28.73 -0.86 -19.34
C ALA A 104 -29.65 -1.20 -20.52
N SER A 105 -29.51 -2.38 -21.13
CA SER A 105 -30.38 -2.84 -22.22
C SER A 105 -31.70 -3.47 -21.74
N ARG A 106 -31.94 -3.52 -20.42
CA ARG A 106 -33.19 -4.09 -19.87
C ARG A 106 -34.33 -3.07 -19.96
N PRO A 107 -35.58 -3.53 -20.17
CA PRO A 107 -36.75 -2.64 -20.23
C PRO A 107 -37.06 -1.91 -18.92
N LEU A 108 -36.64 -2.49 -17.79
CA LEU A 108 -36.88 -1.97 -16.44
C LEU A 108 -35.53 -1.71 -15.74
N PRO A 109 -35.42 -0.60 -14.98
CA PRO A 109 -34.23 -0.36 -14.17
C PRO A 109 -34.12 -1.44 -13.07
N PRO A 110 -32.89 -1.94 -12.81
CA PRO A 110 -32.69 -2.98 -11.80
C PRO A 110 -32.98 -2.44 -10.40
N THR A 111 -33.51 -3.31 -9.53
CA THR A 111 -33.66 -2.98 -8.11
C THR A 111 -32.29 -2.94 -7.43
N PRO A 112 -32.14 -2.23 -6.29
CA PRO A 112 -30.87 -2.21 -5.54
C PRO A 112 -30.40 -3.60 -5.11
N GLU A 113 -31.33 -4.49 -4.76
CA GLU A 113 -31.04 -5.89 -4.39
C GLU A 113 -30.53 -6.69 -5.60
N GLU A 114 -31.19 -6.58 -6.75
CA GLU A 114 -30.74 -7.25 -7.99
C GLU A 114 -29.34 -6.79 -8.42
N LEU A 115 -29.02 -5.50 -8.23
CA LEU A 115 -27.69 -4.96 -8.51
C LEU A 115 -26.64 -5.56 -7.55
N GLN A 116 -26.95 -5.62 -6.26
CA GLN A 116 -26.05 -6.16 -5.25
C GLN A 116 -25.77 -7.65 -5.48
N ASP A 117 -26.80 -8.45 -5.79
CA ASP A 117 -26.67 -9.87 -6.08
C ASP A 117 -25.85 -10.13 -7.35
N ALA A 118 -26.05 -9.31 -8.39
CA ALA A 118 -25.28 -9.41 -9.62
C ALA A 118 -23.80 -9.04 -9.39
N ILE A 119 -23.50 -8.03 -8.57
CA ILE A 119 -22.14 -7.68 -8.18
C ILE A 119 -21.51 -8.83 -7.38
N GLY A 120 -22.22 -9.37 -6.38
CA GLY A 120 -21.74 -10.48 -5.56
C GLY A 120 -21.40 -11.71 -6.40
N THR A 121 -22.32 -12.11 -7.28
CA THR A 121 -22.13 -13.23 -8.21
C THR A 121 -20.92 -13.02 -9.11
N GLN A 122 -20.72 -11.80 -9.62
CA GLN A 122 -19.61 -11.50 -10.52
C GLN A 122 -18.24 -11.47 -9.80
N ILE A 123 -18.18 -11.00 -8.55
CA ILE A 123 -16.94 -10.94 -7.77
C ILE A 123 -16.57 -12.32 -7.20
N PHE A 124 -17.54 -13.02 -6.63
CA PHE A 124 -17.34 -14.24 -5.84
C PHE A 124 -17.67 -15.54 -6.58
N GLY A 125 -18.29 -15.48 -7.77
CA GLY A 125 -18.58 -16.69 -8.56
C GLY A 125 -17.32 -17.50 -8.90
N VAL A 126 -16.16 -16.83 -9.03
CA VAL A 126 -14.85 -17.49 -9.24
C VAL A 126 -14.38 -18.36 -8.07
N VAL A 127 -14.93 -18.14 -6.88
CA VAL A 127 -14.65 -18.93 -5.66
C VAL A 127 -15.86 -19.76 -5.24
N GLY A 128 -16.89 -19.86 -6.08
CA GLY A 128 -18.10 -20.64 -5.82
C GLY A 128 -19.11 -19.98 -4.89
N GLY A 129 -18.98 -18.67 -4.63
CA GLY A 129 -19.94 -17.89 -3.85
C GLY A 129 -20.79 -16.95 -4.70
N SER A 130 -21.96 -16.56 -4.20
CA SER A 130 -22.85 -15.56 -4.80
C SER A 130 -22.96 -14.28 -3.97
N ASP A 131 -22.72 -14.39 -2.66
CA ASP A 131 -23.06 -13.32 -1.72
C ASP A 131 -21.84 -12.47 -1.42
N ILE A 132 -22.06 -11.18 -1.16
CA ILE A 132 -21.00 -10.26 -0.73
C ILE A 132 -20.70 -10.50 0.76
N PRO A 133 -19.50 -10.98 1.14
CA PRO A 133 -19.18 -11.24 2.53
C PRO A 133 -19.07 -9.94 3.33
N ALA A 134 -19.30 -10.02 4.64
CA ALA A 134 -19.32 -8.84 5.53
C ALA A 134 -18.01 -8.01 5.50
N ILE A 135 -16.87 -8.61 5.18
CA ILE A 135 -15.59 -7.89 5.05
C ILE A 135 -15.59 -6.86 3.90
N TRP A 136 -16.53 -6.98 2.95
CA TRP A 136 -16.73 -6.06 1.82
C TRP A 136 -17.78 -4.99 2.08
N TYR A 137 -18.31 -4.89 3.30
CA TYR A 137 -19.42 -3.97 3.61
C TYR A 137 -19.14 -2.50 3.20
N PHE A 138 -17.88 -2.06 3.31
CA PHE A 138 -17.45 -0.72 2.92
C PHE A 138 -16.68 -0.68 1.58
N ALA A 139 -16.79 -1.71 0.73
CA ALA A 139 -16.04 -1.78 -0.53
C ALA A 139 -16.53 -0.77 -1.58
N ASP A 140 -17.73 -0.21 -1.42
CA ASP A 140 -18.28 0.83 -2.29
C ASP A 140 -17.68 2.22 -2.04
N SER A 141 -17.12 2.48 -0.85
CA SER A 141 -16.65 3.80 -0.45
C SER A 141 -15.12 3.91 -0.40
N LEU A 142 -14.56 4.71 -1.31
CA LEU A 142 -13.12 5.01 -1.32
C LEU A 142 -12.65 5.64 0.00
N ALA A 143 -13.43 6.57 0.56
CA ALA A 143 -13.07 7.27 1.79
C ALA A 143 -12.99 6.30 2.98
N MET A 144 -13.95 5.38 3.08
CA MET A 144 -13.92 4.34 4.13
C MET A 144 -12.75 3.39 3.94
N GLN A 145 -12.45 3.00 2.71
CA GLN A 145 -11.32 2.11 2.44
C GLN A 145 -9.97 2.79 2.74
N LEU A 146 -9.80 4.07 2.42
CA LEU A 146 -8.62 4.84 2.81
C LEU A 146 -8.46 4.95 4.34
N LEU A 147 -9.57 5.09 5.07
CA LEU A 147 -9.55 5.05 6.53
C LEU A 147 -9.14 3.66 7.03
N LEU A 148 -9.72 2.59 6.48
CA LEU A 148 -9.41 1.20 6.86
C LEU A 148 -7.96 0.81 6.54
N VAL A 149 -7.37 1.33 5.45
CA VAL A 149 -5.95 1.14 5.10
C VAL A 149 -5.02 1.57 6.21
N VAL A 150 -5.42 2.56 7.02
CA VAL A 150 -4.66 2.99 8.20
C VAL A 150 -5.10 2.23 9.44
N LEU A 151 -6.40 2.14 9.68
CA LEU A 151 -6.94 1.59 10.93
C LEU A 151 -6.71 0.09 11.08
N VAL A 152 -6.92 -0.72 10.04
CA VAL A 152 -6.86 -2.18 10.17
C VAL A 152 -5.40 -2.66 10.31
N PRO A 153 -4.44 -2.27 9.45
CA PRO A 153 -3.04 -2.60 9.67
C PRO A 153 -2.50 -1.98 10.96
N GLY A 154 -2.91 -0.76 11.29
CA GLY A 154 -2.50 -0.07 12.53
C GLY A 154 -3.00 -0.78 13.80
N LEU A 155 -4.25 -1.24 13.81
CA LEU A 155 -4.82 -2.00 14.92
C LEU A 155 -4.15 -3.37 15.04
N LEU A 156 -3.90 -4.05 13.92
CA LEU A 156 -3.16 -5.31 13.93
C LEU A 156 -1.74 -5.12 14.48
N ALA A 157 -1.04 -4.07 14.03
CA ALA A 157 0.28 -3.70 14.54
C ALA A 157 0.25 -3.35 16.03
N LEU A 158 -0.78 -2.66 16.50
CA LEU A 158 -0.97 -2.31 17.91
C LEU A 158 -1.18 -3.56 18.77
N ILE A 159 -2.09 -4.45 18.39
CA ILE A 159 -2.38 -5.69 19.13
C ILE A 159 -1.13 -6.56 19.16
N PHE A 160 -0.51 -6.78 18.01
CA PHE A 160 0.69 -7.60 17.90
C PHE A 160 1.87 -7.01 18.69
N GLY A 161 2.12 -5.70 18.53
CA GLY A 161 3.16 -4.99 19.25
C GLY A 161 2.94 -5.04 20.75
N TRP A 162 1.71 -4.80 21.22
CA TRP A 162 1.36 -4.87 22.64
C TRP A 162 1.62 -6.26 23.22
N LEU A 163 1.21 -7.33 22.54
CA LEU A 163 1.46 -8.71 22.97
C LEU A 163 2.96 -9.03 23.02
N ALA A 164 3.71 -8.63 21.99
CA ALA A 164 5.14 -8.85 21.91
C ALA A 164 5.91 -8.14 23.03
N PHE A 165 5.60 -6.87 23.29
CA PHE A 165 6.22 -6.10 24.37
C PHE A 165 5.78 -6.58 25.75
N ARG A 166 4.49 -6.90 25.95
CA ARG A 166 3.99 -7.45 27.22
C ARG A 166 4.68 -8.75 27.58
N SER A 167 4.99 -9.57 26.57
CA SER A 167 5.70 -10.85 26.72
C SER A 167 7.22 -10.70 26.78
N ARG A 168 7.75 -9.47 26.74
CA ARG A 168 9.19 -9.13 26.77
C ARG A 168 10.01 -9.91 25.73
N VAL A 169 9.46 -10.11 24.54
CA VAL A 169 10.14 -10.82 23.45
C VAL A 169 11.28 -9.95 22.91
N THR A 170 12.49 -10.48 22.83
CA THR A 170 13.69 -9.75 22.42
C THR A 170 14.47 -10.46 21.33
N GLY A 171 15.27 -9.70 20.58
CA GLY A 171 16.19 -10.21 19.56
C GLY A 171 15.50 -11.08 18.49
N VAL A 172 16.13 -12.22 18.18
CA VAL A 172 15.71 -13.13 17.11
C VAL A 172 14.29 -13.67 17.30
N TYR A 173 13.83 -13.82 18.55
CA TYR A 173 12.49 -14.31 18.83
C TYR A 173 11.40 -13.38 18.29
N LEU A 174 11.64 -12.06 18.27
CA LEU A 174 10.69 -11.12 17.66
C LEU A 174 10.65 -11.28 16.14
N SER A 175 11.80 -11.52 15.50
CA SER A 175 11.89 -11.80 14.07
C SER A 175 11.08 -13.04 13.69
N ILE A 176 11.23 -14.13 14.48
CA ILE A 176 10.47 -15.38 14.29
C ILE A 176 8.98 -15.12 14.47
N LEU A 177 8.58 -14.38 15.51
CA LEU A 177 7.17 -14.09 15.78
C LEU A 177 6.53 -13.24 14.67
N THR A 178 7.22 -12.21 14.18
CA THR A 178 6.73 -11.34 13.09
C THR A 178 6.64 -12.09 11.76
N GLN A 179 7.56 -13.01 11.49
CA GLN A 179 7.49 -13.92 10.34
C GLN A 179 6.30 -14.88 10.46
N ALA A 180 6.10 -15.49 11.64
CA ALA A 180 4.98 -16.39 11.90
C ALA A 180 3.63 -15.69 11.73
N MET A 181 3.50 -14.45 12.22
CA MET A 181 2.31 -13.61 11.99
C MET A 181 2.05 -13.38 10.50
N THR A 182 3.09 -13.02 9.74
CA THR A 182 2.97 -12.78 8.30
C THR A 182 2.54 -14.04 7.55
N LEU A 183 3.13 -15.18 7.92
CA LEU A 183 2.75 -16.47 7.35
C LEU A 183 1.30 -16.81 7.70
N ALA A 184 0.90 -16.69 8.97
CA ALA A 184 -0.47 -16.94 9.41
C ALA A 184 -1.48 -16.06 8.67
N LEU A 185 -1.17 -14.77 8.49
CA LEU A 185 -1.99 -13.87 7.71
C LEU A 185 -2.07 -14.33 6.24
N SER A 186 -0.95 -14.69 5.60
CA SER A 186 -0.97 -15.17 4.22
C SER A 186 -1.80 -16.45 4.05
N LEU A 187 -1.73 -17.37 5.03
CA LEU A 187 -2.52 -18.59 5.04
C LEU A 187 -4.01 -18.29 5.17
N TYR A 188 -4.39 -17.29 5.96
CA TYR A 188 -5.77 -16.83 6.05
C TYR A 188 -6.24 -16.22 4.73
N LEU A 189 -5.43 -15.36 4.11
CA LEU A 189 -5.75 -14.73 2.82
C LEU A 189 -5.91 -15.74 1.68
N PHE A 190 -5.24 -16.90 1.75
CA PHE A 190 -5.34 -17.96 0.74
C PHE A 190 -6.59 -18.84 0.86
N GLN A 191 -7.37 -18.72 1.93
CA GLN A 191 -8.63 -19.44 2.08
C GLN A 191 -9.71 -18.81 1.20
N ASN A 192 -10.39 -19.62 0.39
CA ASN A 192 -11.49 -19.13 -0.46
C ASN A 192 -12.67 -18.62 0.37
N ASP A 193 -12.93 -19.25 1.51
CA ASP A 193 -14.03 -18.90 2.43
C ASP A 193 -13.76 -17.63 3.27
N SER A 194 -12.56 -17.04 3.17
CA SER A 194 -12.22 -15.79 3.87
C SER A 194 -12.97 -14.56 3.35
N GLY A 195 -13.59 -14.67 2.16
CA GLY A 195 -14.15 -13.53 1.44
C GLY A 195 -13.11 -12.67 0.73
N LEU A 196 -11.83 -13.08 0.67
CA LEU A 196 -10.75 -12.33 0.00
C LEU A 196 -10.28 -12.98 -1.32
N ARG A 197 -11.13 -13.86 -1.88
CA ARG A 197 -10.93 -14.65 -3.10
C ARG A 197 -9.78 -15.69 -3.01
N GLY A 198 -9.26 -15.94 -1.81
CA GLY A 198 -8.32 -17.02 -1.55
C GLY A 198 -7.10 -17.01 -2.47
N ASN A 199 -6.70 -18.19 -2.95
CA ASN A 199 -5.56 -18.37 -3.84
C ASN A 199 -5.73 -17.71 -5.22
N ASN A 200 -6.96 -17.33 -5.60
CA ASN A 200 -7.20 -16.60 -6.86
C ASN A 200 -6.81 -15.11 -6.76
N GLY A 201 -6.83 -14.55 -5.53
CA GLY A 201 -6.57 -13.13 -5.28
C GLY A 201 -7.57 -12.19 -5.98
N LEU A 202 -7.29 -10.88 -5.93
CA LEU A 202 -8.04 -9.87 -6.67
C LEU A 202 -7.39 -9.66 -8.05
N SER A 203 -8.20 -9.64 -9.12
CA SER A 203 -7.70 -9.63 -10.50
C SER A 203 -8.42 -8.63 -11.40
N GLY A 204 -7.75 -8.20 -12.48
CA GLY A 204 -8.30 -7.26 -13.46
C GLY A 204 -8.41 -5.80 -12.97
N LEU A 205 -7.64 -5.42 -11.95
CA LEU A 205 -7.64 -4.08 -11.34
C LEU A 205 -6.78 -3.06 -12.12
N GLN A 206 -6.97 -2.99 -13.44
CA GLN A 206 -6.10 -2.20 -14.33
C GLN A 206 -6.56 -0.77 -14.56
N ASN A 207 -7.87 -0.54 -14.48
CA ASN A 207 -8.53 0.73 -14.75
C ASN A 207 -9.04 1.32 -13.43
N ILE A 208 -8.93 2.64 -13.32
CA ILE A 208 -9.46 3.38 -12.17
C ILE A 208 -10.90 3.79 -12.48
N PRO A 209 -11.88 3.46 -11.61
CA PRO A 209 -13.27 3.91 -11.76
C PRO A 209 -13.34 5.43 -11.96
N GLY A 210 -14.13 5.88 -12.92
CA GLY A 210 -14.27 7.31 -13.29
C GLY A 210 -13.14 7.89 -14.18
N LEU A 211 -12.01 7.20 -14.35
CA LEU A 211 -10.88 7.65 -15.18
C LEU A 211 -10.60 6.73 -16.38
N THR A 212 -11.59 5.96 -16.82
CA THR A 212 -11.48 5.03 -17.96
C THR A 212 -11.15 5.70 -19.29
N HIS A 213 -11.44 7.01 -19.41
CA HIS A 213 -11.10 7.83 -20.58
C HIS A 213 -9.62 8.25 -20.61
N VAL A 214 -8.90 8.17 -19.49
CA VAL A 214 -7.50 8.56 -19.41
C VAL A 214 -6.63 7.40 -19.91
N PRO A 215 -5.70 7.64 -20.86
CA PRO A 215 -4.80 6.60 -21.33
C PRO A 215 -3.93 6.03 -20.20
N GLN A 216 -3.67 4.72 -20.27
CA GLN A 216 -2.87 4.05 -19.25
C GLN A 216 -1.40 4.52 -19.22
N SER A 217 -0.90 5.06 -20.33
CA SER A 217 0.41 5.70 -20.42
C SER A 217 0.49 6.95 -19.54
N VAL A 218 -0.59 7.72 -19.45
CA VAL A 218 -0.70 8.93 -18.62
C VAL A 218 -0.90 8.56 -17.15
N LEU A 219 -1.84 7.64 -16.86
CA LEU A 219 -2.10 7.18 -15.49
C LEU A 219 -0.85 6.58 -14.85
N SER A 220 -0.05 5.81 -15.59
CA SER A 220 1.17 5.21 -15.04
C SER A 220 2.19 6.25 -14.56
N VAL A 221 2.28 7.40 -15.23
CA VAL A 221 3.12 8.52 -14.81
C VAL A 221 2.56 9.21 -13.56
N TRP A 222 1.24 9.37 -13.44
CA TRP A 222 0.64 9.92 -12.21
C TRP A 222 0.93 9.04 -10.99
N PHE A 223 0.82 7.71 -11.14
CA PHE A 223 1.18 6.77 -10.08
C PHE A 223 2.68 6.78 -9.77
N LEU A 224 3.55 6.97 -10.76
CA LEU A 224 4.99 7.16 -10.54
C LEU A 224 5.27 8.41 -9.70
N TRP A 225 4.62 9.53 -10.00
CA TRP A 225 4.75 10.76 -9.22
C TRP A 225 4.19 10.59 -7.80
N ALA A 226 3.02 9.97 -7.66
CA ALA A 226 2.43 9.68 -6.36
C ALA A 226 3.36 8.80 -5.50
N SER A 227 3.96 7.75 -6.07
CA SER A 227 4.88 6.89 -5.33
C SER A 227 6.21 7.58 -5.02
N ALA A 228 6.73 8.43 -5.91
CA ALA A 228 7.91 9.26 -5.65
C ALA A 228 7.65 10.26 -4.50
N VAL A 229 6.50 10.93 -4.49
CA VAL A 229 6.12 11.84 -3.40
C VAL A 229 5.96 11.08 -2.09
N ALA A 230 5.27 9.93 -2.10
CA ALA A 230 5.13 9.09 -0.91
C ALA A 230 6.49 8.63 -0.36
N LEU A 231 7.42 8.24 -1.24
CA LEU A 231 8.78 7.85 -0.88
C LEU A 231 9.58 9.03 -0.29
N ALA A 232 9.49 10.22 -0.91
CA ALA A 232 10.14 11.42 -0.41
C ALA A 232 9.63 11.82 0.98
N LEU A 233 8.30 11.80 1.16
CA LEU A 233 7.68 12.09 2.45
C LEU A 233 8.06 11.05 3.51
N GLY A 234 8.08 9.76 3.15
CA GLY A 234 8.50 8.69 4.04
C GLY A 234 9.97 8.83 4.49
N TYR A 235 10.87 9.15 3.56
CA TYR A 235 12.27 9.42 3.88
C TYR A 235 12.44 10.65 4.76
N LEU A 236 11.75 11.76 4.44
CA LEU A 236 11.77 12.98 5.24
C LEU A 236 11.26 12.74 6.67
N LEU A 237 10.17 11.98 6.81
CA LEU A 237 9.63 11.59 8.09
C LEU A 237 10.64 10.76 8.88
N ALA A 238 11.24 9.73 8.26
CA ALA A 238 12.26 8.91 8.89
C ALA A 238 13.46 9.75 9.36
N ALA A 239 14.01 10.59 8.48
CA ALA A 239 15.13 11.48 8.81
C ALA A 239 14.78 12.46 9.94
N TRP A 240 13.56 13.00 9.96
CA TRP A 240 13.08 13.87 11.02
C TRP A 240 12.99 13.15 12.37
N VAL A 241 12.43 11.93 12.39
CA VAL A 241 12.32 11.10 13.61
C VAL A 241 13.70 10.74 14.16
N ILE A 242 14.63 10.31 13.31
CA ILE A 242 15.97 9.85 13.70
C ILE A 242 16.86 11.00 14.20
N SER A 243 16.75 12.18 13.58
CA SER A 243 17.59 13.34 13.93
C SER A 243 17.14 14.06 15.22
N GLY A 244 15.97 13.71 15.75
CA GLY A 244 15.44 14.25 16.99
C GLY A 244 15.96 13.55 18.26
N LYS A 245 15.48 14.01 19.43
CA LYS A 245 15.78 13.38 20.72
C LYS A 245 15.38 11.90 20.77
N PHE A 246 14.26 11.58 20.14
CA PHE A 246 13.73 10.22 20.05
C PHE A 246 14.72 9.26 19.36
N GLY A 247 15.28 9.66 18.22
CA GLY A 247 16.27 8.84 17.52
C GLY A 247 17.58 8.67 18.28
N ASN A 248 17.97 9.63 19.13
CA ASN A 248 19.12 9.45 20.03
C ASN A 248 18.80 8.42 21.12
N VAL A 249 17.61 8.47 21.72
CA VAL A 249 17.17 7.51 22.74
C VAL A 249 17.09 6.08 22.17
N ILE A 250 16.51 5.91 20.98
CA ILE A 250 16.44 4.59 20.34
C ILE A 250 17.84 4.02 20.09
N ARG A 251 18.77 4.84 19.58
CA ARG A 251 20.15 4.41 19.33
C ARG A 251 20.88 4.06 20.62
N GLY A 252 20.72 4.85 21.69
CA GLY A 252 21.26 4.52 23.00
C GLY A 252 20.75 3.18 23.53
N ILE A 253 19.42 2.95 23.48
CA ILE A 253 18.83 1.65 23.86
C ILE A 253 19.40 0.50 23.03
N ARG A 254 19.63 0.69 21.72
CA ARG A 254 20.21 -0.33 20.85
C ARG A 254 21.67 -0.62 21.21
N ASP A 255 22.43 0.42 21.50
CA ASP A 255 23.88 0.34 21.75
C ASP A 255 24.19 0.04 23.23
N ASP A 256 23.17 -0.15 24.07
CA ASP A 256 23.24 -0.31 25.53
C ASP A 256 23.96 0.88 26.23
N GLU A 257 23.79 2.09 25.71
CA GLU A 257 24.36 3.38 26.17
C GLU A 257 23.29 4.43 26.52
#